data_AF-A0A523MEC0-F1
#
_entry.id   AF-A0A523MEC0-F1
#
_cell.length_a   1.000
_cell.length_b   1.000
_cell.length_c   1.000
_cell.angle_alpha   90.00
_cell.angle_beta   90.00
_cell.angle_gamma   90.00
#
_symmetry.space_group_name_H-M   'P 1'
#
loop_
_entity.id
_entity.type
_entity.pdbx_description
1 polymer ?
#
loop_
_entity_poly.entity_id
_entity_poly.type
_entity_poly.pdbx_seq_one_letter_code
_entity_poly.pdbx_strand_id
1 'polypeptide(L)'
;MKLEQSFDKLTEAGLGVVAISYDSVDILRSFADRHGGFRYSMLSDQKSEIIDAFGIRNLNHTQGTFGYGIPFPGTYVVDADGIVQTKFFIQAHNQRHTADTILWKTFGTGGGQRIEAQLPQFKFSAYASQDPVQPGNHFFLVADIELPERMHLYAPGSDYTPIDLRIVANPELHEGALELPEPEILHLDVIDERVPVYLNKVRIQREITLGPRLKTTGIRIEAVLSYQTCDDEICFLPAEFPFSVDLQVTPLDHQRAPKEIRH
;
A
#
# COMPACT_ATOMS: atom_id res chain seq x y z
N MET A 1 14.04 10.74 2.98
CA MET A 1 12.60 10.87 3.28
C MET A 1 11.79 10.28 2.11
N LYS A 2 10.68 9.56 2.35
CA LYS A 2 10.02 8.70 1.33
C LYS A 2 9.50 9.42 0.08
N LEU A 3 8.85 10.57 0.22
CA LEU A 3 8.35 11.35 -0.93
C LEU A 3 9.50 11.76 -1.87
N GLU A 4 10.69 12.02 -1.34
CA GLU A 4 11.89 12.35 -2.12
C GLU A 4 12.45 11.12 -2.86
N GLN A 5 12.42 9.95 -2.20
CA GLN A 5 12.84 8.69 -2.80
C GLN A 5 11.91 8.27 -3.95
N SER A 6 10.62 8.54 -3.84
CA SER A 6 9.62 8.28 -4.88
C SER A 6 9.45 9.42 -5.89
N PHE A 7 10.22 10.52 -5.78
CA PHE A 7 9.99 11.73 -6.57
C PHE A 7 10.07 11.49 -8.08
N ASP A 8 11.06 10.71 -8.53
CA ASP A 8 11.22 10.40 -9.96
C ASP A 8 10.02 9.60 -10.48
N LYS A 9 9.57 8.58 -9.73
CA LYS A 9 8.39 7.79 -10.09
C LYS A 9 7.11 8.64 -10.12
N LEU A 10 6.96 9.59 -9.19
CA LEU A 10 5.84 10.53 -9.15
C LEU A 10 5.83 11.45 -10.37
N THR A 11 6.97 12.02 -10.72
CA THR A 11 7.09 12.94 -11.86
C THR A 11 6.97 12.23 -13.20
N GLU A 12 7.51 11.01 -13.33
CA GLU A 12 7.30 10.14 -14.50
C GLU A 12 5.83 9.76 -14.70
N ALA A 13 5.05 9.62 -13.61
CA ALA A 13 3.61 9.43 -13.67
C ALA A 13 2.83 10.73 -13.97
N GLY A 14 3.52 11.85 -14.23
CA GLY A 14 2.92 13.14 -14.55
C GLY A 14 2.47 13.95 -13.33
N LEU A 15 2.87 13.58 -12.11
CA LEU A 15 2.48 14.27 -10.88
C LEU A 15 3.48 15.35 -10.45
N GLY A 16 2.95 16.50 -10.05
CA GLY A 16 3.66 17.46 -9.21
C GLY A 16 3.59 17.04 -7.74
N VAL A 17 4.66 17.27 -6.98
CA VAL A 17 4.72 16.90 -5.56
C VAL A 17 4.81 18.16 -4.71
N VAL A 18 3.95 18.25 -3.70
CA VAL A 18 3.94 19.32 -2.69
C VAL A 18 3.63 18.70 -1.34
N ALA A 19 4.37 19.10 -0.30
CA ALA A 19 4.05 18.78 1.08
C ALA A 19 3.54 20.03 1.79
N ILE A 20 2.54 19.89 2.65
CA ILE A 20 2.02 20.98 3.48
C ILE A 20 2.14 20.56 4.95
N SER A 21 2.67 21.43 5.80
CA SER A 21 2.76 21.22 7.25
C SER A 21 2.31 22.45 8.02
N TYR A 22 1.86 22.26 9.25
CA TYR A 22 1.63 23.35 10.20
C TYR A 22 2.95 23.97 10.73
N ASP A 23 4.10 23.35 10.44
CA ASP A 23 5.41 23.87 10.79
C ASP A 23 5.73 25.17 10.05
N SER A 24 6.43 26.08 10.73
CA SER A 24 6.96 27.30 10.08
C SER A 24 8.00 27.01 9.01
N VAL A 25 8.23 28.01 8.15
CA VAL A 25 9.28 27.99 7.13
C VAL A 25 10.67 27.65 7.71
N ASP A 26 11.03 28.17 8.88
CA ASP A 26 12.35 27.90 9.47
C ASP A 26 12.49 26.44 9.95
N ILE A 27 11.43 25.86 10.51
CA ILE A 27 11.39 24.44 10.89
C ILE A 27 11.48 23.56 9.64
N LEU A 28 10.71 23.88 8.59
CA LEU A 28 10.72 23.16 7.32
C LEU A 28 12.09 23.23 6.63
N ARG A 29 12.73 24.41 6.61
CA ARG A 29 14.08 24.60 6.08
C ARG A 29 15.09 23.77 6.85
N SER A 30 15.08 23.86 8.19
CA SER A 30 15.97 23.04 9.03
C SER A 30 15.76 21.54 8.79
N PHE A 31 14.51 21.10 8.61
CA PHE A 31 14.21 19.72 8.27
C PHE A 31 14.78 19.32 6.91
N ALA A 32 14.55 20.14 5.87
CA ALA A 32 15.07 19.88 4.52
C ALA A 32 16.61 19.83 4.49
N ASP A 33 17.29 20.80 5.11
CA ASP A 33 18.75 20.87 5.12
C ASP A 33 19.39 19.62 5.74
N ARG A 34 18.81 19.09 6.82
CA ARG A 34 19.29 17.85 7.47
C ARG A 34 19.16 16.62 6.58
N HIS A 35 18.23 16.63 5.62
CA HIS A 35 18.01 15.56 4.66
C HIS A 35 18.72 15.83 3.32
N GLY A 36 19.53 16.90 3.21
CA GLY A 36 20.25 17.27 1.99
C GLY A 36 19.41 18.05 0.96
N GLY A 37 18.25 18.56 1.37
CA GLY A 37 17.29 19.24 0.51
C GLY A 37 16.24 18.28 -0.08
N PHE A 38 15.21 18.87 -0.70
CA PHE A 38 14.15 18.15 -1.39
C PHE A 38 13.87 18.78 -2.75
N ARG A 39 13.50 17.96 -3.73
CA ARG A 39 13.16 18.43 -5.10
C ARG A 39 11.72 18.94 -5.21
N TYR A 40 10.88 18.61 -4.24
CA TYR A 40 9.51 19.06 -4.14
C TYR A 40 9.36 20.23 -3.17
N SER A 41 8.28 21.01 -3.31
CA SER A 41 8.03 22.17 -2.45
C SER A 41 7.41 21.75 -1.11
N MET A 42 7.89 22.36 -0.02
CA MET A 42 7.27 22.27 1.31
C MET A 42 6.59 23.61 1.64
N LEU A 43 5.28 23.59 1.86
CA LEU A 43 4.49 24.76 2.21
C LEU A 43 4.21 24.79 3.71
N SER A 44 4.38 25.97 4.30
CA SER A 44 4.09 26.24 5.70
C SER A 44 2.67 26.79 5.84
N ASP A 45 1.79 26.03 6.46
CA ASP A 45 0.46 26.43 6.93
C ASP A 45 0.50 26.71 8.43
N GLN A 46 1.33 27.68 8.84
CA GLN A 46 1.68 27.92 10.24
C GLN A 46 0.48 28.24 11.13
N LYS A 47 -0.57 28.83 10.55
CA LYS A 47 -1.84 29.12 11.24
C LYS A 47 -2.86 27.98 11.12
N SER A 48 -2.52 26.93 10.38
CA SER A 48 -3.36 25.77 10.08
C SER A 48 -4.67 26.15 9.37
N GLU A 49 -4.65 27.22 8.56
CA GLU A 49 -5.83 27.72 7.85
C GLU A 49 -6.28 26.71 6.77
N ILE A 50 -5.33 26.07 6.08
CA ILE A 50 -5.62 25.02 5.08
C ILE A 50 -6.04 23.74 5.82
N ILE A 51 -5.32 23.36 6.85
CA ILE A 51 -5.64 22.18 7.68
C ILE A 51 -7.08 22.27 8.22
N ASP A 52 -7.50 23.45 8.68
CA ASP A 52 -8.86 23.68 9.18
C ASP A 52 -9.90 23.72 8.06
N ALA A 53 -9.60 24.39 6.94
CA ALA A 53 -10.50 24.45 5.80
C ALA A 53 -10.82 23.06 5.23
N PHE A 54 -9.87 22.13 5.29
CA PHE A 54 -10.04 20.75 4.84
C PHE A 54 -10.64 19.84 5.93
N GLY A 55 -10.84 20.34 7.15
CA GLY A 55 -11.41 19.59 8.27
C GLY A 55 -10.50 18.46 8.76
N ILE A 56 -9.19 18.56 8.53
CA ILE A 56 -8.22 17.50 8.84
C ILE A 56 -7.40 17.79 10.10
N ARG A 57 -7.72 18.81 10.90
CA ARG A 57 -7.04 19.01 12.20
C ARG A 57 -7.29 17.80 13.11
N ASN A 58 -6.22 17.23 13.67
CA ASN A 58 -6.35 16.16 14.65
C ASN A 58 -6.74 16.73 16.03
N LEU A 59 -7.99 16.52 16.42
CA LEU A 59 -8.54 17.00 17.70
C LEU A 59 -8.22 16.07 18.90
N ASN A 60 -7.50 14.96 18.68
CA ASN A 60 -7.11 14.04 19.75
C ASN A 60 -5.98 14.58 20.64
N HIS A 61 -5.42 15.75 20.31
CA HIS A 61 -4.34 16.38 21.06
C HIS A 61 -4.81 17.62 21.80
N THR A 62 -4.58 17.63 23.12
CA THR A 62 -4.90 18.78 23.97
C THR A 62 -4.04 19.99 23.62
N GLN A 63 -4.62 21.19 23.70
CA GLN A 63 -3.88 22.44 23.54
C GLN A 63 -2.69 22.53 24.50
N GLY A 64 -1.55 22.98 23.98
CA GLY A 64 -0.27 23.02 24.73
C GLY A 64 0.51 21.71 24.75
N THR A 65 -0.01 20.62 24.16
CA THR A 65 0.76 19.40 23.94
C THR A 65 1.53 19.46 22.62
N PHE A 66 2.59 18.65 22.51
CA PHE A 66 3.40 18.56 21.29
C PHE A 66 2.58 18.20 20.04
N GLY A 67 1.46 17.49 20.18
CA GLY A 67 0.61 17.08 19.06
C GLY A 67 -0.44 18.10 18.66
N TYR A 68 -0.57 19.22 19.37
CA TYR A 68 -1.59 20.21 19.08
C TYR A 68 -1.34 20.88 17.72
N GLY A 69 -2.34 20.85 16.84
CA GLY A 69 -2.25 21.39 15.49
C GLY A 69 -1.77 20.40 14.42
N ILE A 70 -1.33 19.20 14.81
CA ILE A 70 -1.00 18.14 13.84
C ILE A 70 -2.27 17.79 13.03
N PRO A 71 -2.20 17.75 11.69
CA PRO A 71 -3.32 17.25 10.90
C PRO A 71 -3.39 15.71 10.98
N PHE A 72 -4.58 15.15 10.84
CA PHE A 72 -4.73 13.76 10.43
C PHE A 72 -3.92 13.54 9.16
N PRO A 73 -3.02 12.56 9.16
CA PRO A 73 -2.12 12.40 8.05
C PRO A 73 -2.88 11.88 6.82
N GLY A 74 -2.61 12.47 5.66
CA GLY A 74 -3.18 11.98 4.42
C GLY A 74 -2.52 12.57 3.20
N THR A 75 -2.93 12.08 2.04
CA THR A 75 -2.49 12.56 0.73
C THR A 75 -3.71 12.79 -0.15
N TYR A 76 -3.68 13.88 -0.90
CA TYR A 76 -4.65 14.17 -1.94
C TYR A 76 -3.97 14.02 -3.30
N VAL A 77 -4.66 13.39 -4.25
CA VAL A 77 -4.33 13.50 -5.66
C VAL A 77 -5.30 14.51 -6.26
N VAL A 78 -4.76 15.55 -6.86
CA VAL A 78 -5.50 16.72 -7.35
C VAL A 78 -5.15 16.90 -8.82
N ASP A 79 -6.14 17.23 -9.65
CA ASP A 79 -5.91 17.55 -11.06
C ASP A 79 -5.38 18.98 -11.26
N ALA A 80 -5.17 19.36 -12.52
CA ALA A 80 -4.63 20.67 -12.89
C ALA A 80 -5.57 21.85 -12.56
N ASP A 81 -6.87 21.59 -12.39
CA ASP A 81 -7.89 22.59 -12.03
C ASP A 81 -8.06 22.72 -10.50
N GLY A 82 -7.32 21.95 -9.72
CA GLY A 82 -7.39 21.98 -8.26
C GLY A 82 -8.50 21.09 -7.68
N ILE A 83 -9.09 20.20 -8.48
CA ILE A 83 -10.14 19.28 -8.03
C ILE A 83 -9.52 18.00 -7.47
N VAL A 84 -9.95 17.62 -6.26
CA VAL A 84 -9.50 16.39 -5.61
C VAL A 84 -10.09 15.18 -6.34
N GLN A 85 -9.22 14.39 -6.94
CA GLN A 85 -9.56 13.15 -7.63
C GLN A 85 -9.62 11.97 -6.65
N THR A 86 -8.64 11.88 -5.75
CA THR A 86 -8.52 10.77 -4.78
C THR A 86 -8.00 11.26 -3.43
N LYS A 87 -8.45 10.61 -2.36
CA LYS A 87 -8.03 10.87 -0.96
C LYS A 87 -7.46 9.61 -0.34
N PHE A 88 -6.27 9.71 0.24
CA PHE A 88 -5.63 8.64 1.00
C PHE A 88 -5.50 9.08 2.46
N PHE A 89 -6.54 8.82 3.27
CA PHE A 89 -6.61 9.16 4.70
C PHE A 89 -6.95 7.89 5.49
N ILE A 90 -6.19 7.60 6.53
CA ILE A 90 -6.46 6.45 7.41
C ILE A 90 -6.99 7.00 8.75
N GLN A 91 -8.07 6.41 9.27
CA GLN A 91 -8.78 6.89 10.47
C GLN A 91 -7.91 6.87 11.75
N ALA A 92 -6.88 6.04 11.82
CA ALA A 92 -5.96 6.03 12.95
C ALA A 92 -4.76 6.95 12.68
N HIS A 93 -4.63 7.99 13.51
CA HIS A 93 -3.61 9.05 13.55
C HIS A 93 -2.12 8.62 13.45
N ASN A 94 -1.80 7.33 13.48
CA ASN A 94 -0.45 6.76 13.34
C ASN A 94 -0.23 5.99 12.01
N GLN A 95 -1.19 6.02 11.08
CA GLN A 95 -1.18 5.19 9.87
C GLN A 95 -1.05 6.09 8.62
N ARG A 96 -0.13 5.77 7.71
CA ARG A 96 0.05 6.48 6.41
C ARG A 96 0.25 5.48 5.28
N HIS A 97 -0.49 5.64 4.18
CA HIS A 97 -0.03 5.13 2.89
C HIS A 97 1.21 5.91 2.47
N THR A 98 2.23 5.20 2.00
CA THR A 98 3.46 5.82 1.51
C THR A 98 3.30 6.28 0.07
N ALA A 99 4.19 7.15 -0.39
CA ALA A 99 4.20 7.64 -1.77
C ALA A 99 4.24 6.48 -2.78
N ASP A 100 5.06 5.45 -2.53
CA ASP A 100 5.12 4.25 -3.36
C ASP A 100 3.80 3.45 -3.36
N THR A 101 3.16 3.28 -2.20
CA THR A 101 1.83 2.62 -2.14
C THR A 101 0.76 3.43 -2.88
N ILE A 102 0.81 4.77 -2.83
CA ILE A 102 -0.10 5.66 -3.54
C ILE A 102 0.13 5.56 -5.05
N LEU A 103 1.38 5.63 -5.50
CA LEU A 103 1.77 5.43 -6.90
C LEU A 103 1.26 4.09 -7.41
N TRP A 104 1.48 3.03 -6.62
CA TRP A 104 1.04 1.70 -7.00
C TRP A 104 -0.49 1.59 -7.06
N LYS A 105 -1.23 2.14 -6.09
CA LYS A 105 -2.70 2.15 -6.14
C LYS A 105 -3.25 2.99 -7.30
N THR A 106 -2.57 4.07 -7.67
CA THR A 106 -3.08 5.04 -8.66
C THR A 106 -2.71 4.66 -10.10
N PHE A 107 -1.51 4.11 -10.31
CA PHE A 107 -0.95 3.86 -11.64
C PHE A 107 -0.48 2.42 -11.86
N GLY A 108 -0.50 1.56 -10.83
CA GLY A 108 0.03 0.20 -10.90
C GLY A 108 1.55 0.13 -11.05
N THR A 109 2.26 1.24 -10.91
CA THR A 109 3.72 1.36 -11.04
C THR A 109 4.41 1.38 -9.68
N GLY A 110 5.66 0.94 -9.65
CA GLY A 110 6.43 0.80 -8.41
C GLY A 110 6.26 -0.57 -7.73
N GLY A 111 6.55 -0.60 -6.43
CA GLY A 111 6.68 -1.84 -5.65
C GLY A 111 8.12 -2.25 -5.38
N GLY A 112 8.28 -3.24 -4.51
CA GLY A 112 9.54 -3.89 -4.20
C GLY A 112 9.92 -4.95 -5.22
N GLN A 113 10.96 -5.72 -4.89
CA GLN A 113 11.43 -6.79 -5.74
C GLN A 113 10.31 -7.81 -6.03
N ARG A 114 10.16 -8.17 -7.31
CA ARG A 114 9.24 -9.21 -7.75
C ARG A 114 9.90 -10.58 -7.64
N ILE A 115 9.16 -11.52 -7.07
CA ILE A 115 9.42 -12.94 -7.24
C ILE A 115 8.53 -13.47 -8.35
N GLU A 116 9.03 -14.43 -9.12
CA GLU A 116 8.29 -15.05 -10.21
C GLU A 116 8.40 -16.58 -10.09
N ALA A 117 7.32 -17.28 -10.42
CA ALA A 117 7.26 -18.73 -10.46
C ALA A 117 6.35 -19.19 -11.59
N GLN A 118 6.77 -20.23 -12.31
CA GLN A 118 5.89 -20.99 -13.20
C GLN A 118 5.30 -22.14 -12.39
N LEU A 119 4.02 -22.04 -12.02
CA LEU A 119 3.28 -23.16 -11.44
C LEU A 119 2.74 -24.05 -12.57
N PRO A 120 2.35 -25.30 -12.29
CA PRO A 120 1.80 -26.19 -13.30
C PRO A 120 0.59 -25.59 -14.03
N GLN A 121 -0.23 -24.82 -13.32
CA GLN A 121 -1.50 -24.28 -13.82
C GLN A 121 -1.36 -22.84 -14.36
N PHE A 122 -0.45 -22.02 -13.84
CA PHE A 122 -0.35 -20.61 -14.21
C PHE A 122 1.02 -20.01 -13.93
N LYS A 123 1.26 -18.83 -14.50
CA LYS A 123 2.39 -17.98 -14.08
C LYS A 123 1.98 -17.14 -12.88
N PHE A 124 2.89 -17.02 -11.94
CA PHE A 124 2.70 -16.28 -10.70
C PHE A 124 3.84 -15.28 -10.52
N SER A 125 3.51 -14.08 -10.07
CA SER A 125 4.48 -13.18 -9.47
C SER A 125 3.94 -12.53 -8.22
N ALA A 126 4.81 -12.24 -7.25
CA ALA A 126 4.43 -11.52 -6.05
C ALA A 126 5.47 -10.49 -5.64
N TYR A 127 5.01 -9.44 -4.98
CA TYR A 127 5.84 -8.31 -4.56
C TYR A 127 5.11 -7.48 -3.49
N ALA A 128 5.86 -6.70 -2.71
CA ALA A 128 5.28 -5.68 -1.84
C ALA A 128 5.01 -4.40 -2.64
N SER A 129 3.93 -3.67 -2.34
CA SER A 129 3.63 -2.37 -2.96
C SER A 129 4.66 -1.28 -2.65
N GLN A 130 5.58 -1.53 -1.71
CA GLN A 130 6.70 -0.66 -1.38
C GLN A 130 7.90 -1.48 -0.85
N ASP A 131 9.10 -0.98 -1.11
CA ASP A 131 10.37 -1.44 -0.52
C ASP A 131 11.39 -0.31 -0.70
N PRO A 132 12.01 0.25 0.37
CA PRO A 132 11.97 -0.19 1.78
C PRO A 132 10.67 0.15 2.53
N VAL A 133 10.40 -0.62 3.58
CA VAL A 133 9.34 -0.37 4.58
C VAL A 133 9.89 0.32 5.84
N GLN A 134 9.01 0.88 6.67
CA GLN A 134 9.33 1.47 7.98
C GLN A 134 8.36 0.93 9.04
N PRO A 135 8.75 0.84 10.32
CA PRO A 135 7.84 0.49 11.40
C PRO A 135 6.55 1.33 11.38
N GLY A 136 5.40 0.67 11.50
CA GLY A 136 4.07 1.31 11.39
C GLY A 136 3.56 1.54 9.96
N ASN A 137 4.31 1.13 8.92
CA ASN A 137 3.84 1.22 7.55
C ASN A 137 2.65 0.32 7.27
N HIS A 138 1.76 0.81 6.39
CA HIS A 138 0.69 0.05 5.74
C HIS A 138 1.03 -0.13 4.26
N PHE A 139 0.97 -1.36 3.77
CA PHE A 139 1.25 -1.72 2.37
C PHE A 139 0.51 -2.97 1.96
N PHE A 140 0.67 -3.34 0.68
CA PHE A 140 0.05 -4.53 0.12
C PHE A 140 1.12 -5.55 -0.24
N LEU A 141 0.88 -6.81 0.10
CA LEU A 141 1.48 -7.92 -0.61
C LEU A 141 0.57 -8.22 -1.81
N VAL A 142 1.16 -8.13 -2.99
CA VAL A 142 0.46 -8.26 -4.27
C VAL A 142 0.81 -9.61 -4.86
N ALA A 143 -0.19 -10.32 -5.35
CA ALA A 143 -0.01 -11.51 -6.18
C ALA A 143 -0.68 -11.28 -7.55
N ASP A 144 0.13 -11.34 -8.60
CA ASP A 144 -0.29 -11.32 -9.99
C ASP A 144 -0.28 -12.77 -10.51
N ILE A 145 -1.42 -13.22 -11.04
CA ILE A 145 -1.62 -14.53 -11.65
C ILE A 145 -1.95 -14.33 -13.13
N GLU A 146 -1.25 -15.04 -14.01
CA GLU A 146 -1.55 -15.13 -15.44
C GLU A 146 -1.91 -16.58 -15.80
N LEU A 147 -3.20 -16.80 -16.01
CA LEU A 147 -3.83 -18.05 -16.39
C LEU A 147 -3.70 -18.27 -17.91
N PRO A 148 -3.46 -19.50 -18.37
CA PRO A 148 -3.65 -19.89 -19.77
C PRO A 148 -5.08 -19.66 -20.25
N GLU A 149 -5.27 -19.64 -21.56
CA GLU A 149 -6.62 -19.66 -22.14
C GLU A 149 -7.42 -20.87 -21.65
N ARG A 150 -8.73 -20.68 -21.47
CA ARG A 150 -9.67 -21.73 -21.03
C ARG A 150 -9.44 -22.25 -19.61
N MET A 151 -8.54 -21.62 -18.83
CA MET A 151 -8.38 -21.90 -17.41
C MET A 151 -8.98 -20.78 -16.57
N HIS A 152 -9.57 -21.15 -15.44
CA HIS A 152 -10.17 -20.21 -14.50
C HIS A 152 -9.80 -20.51 -13.05
N LEU A 153 -9.78 -19.45 -12.24
CA LEU A 153 -9.69 -19.52 -10.78
C LEU A 153 -11.07 -19.27 -10.18
N TYR A 154 -11.42 -19.96 -9.10
CA TYR A 154 -12.66 -19.68 -8.38
C TYR A 154 -12.55 -18.40 -7.54
N ALA A 155 -13.61 -17.60 -7.60
CA ALA A 155 -13.83 -16.47 -6.71
C ALA A 155 -14.75 -16.88 -5.54
N PRO A 156 -14.78 -16.11 -4.43
CA PRO A 156 -15.73 -16.37 -3.36
C PRO A 156 -17.18 -16.33 -3.84
N GLY A 157 -18.02 -17.23 -3.32
CA GLY A 157 -19.45 -17.30 -3.67
C GLY A 157 -19.89 -18.59 -4.35
N SER A 158 -19.09 -19.66 -4.27
CA SER A 158 -19.45 -21.02 -4.69
C SER A 158 -18.93 -22.04 -3.68
N ASP A 159 -19.20 -23.33 -3.92
CA ASP A 159 -18.71 -24.46 -3.10
C ASP A 159 -17.26 -24.85 -3.41
N TYR A 160 -16.65 -24.25 -4.45
CA TYR A 160 -15.25 -24.46 -4.81
C TYR A 160 -14.31 -23.65 -3.93
N THR A 161 -13.03 -24.05 -3.88
CA THR A 161 -12.03 -23.32 -3.07
C THR A 161 -11.64 -22.02 -3.78
N PRO A 162 -12.01 -20.85 -3.23
CA PRO A 162 -11.66 -19.60 -3.86
C PRO A 162 -10.16 -19.31 -3.71
N ILE A 163 -9.64 -18.45 -4.58
CA ILE A 163 -8.31 -17.90 -4.38
C ILE A 163 -8.23 -17.09 -3.07
N ASP A 164 -7.21 -17.39 -2.26
CA ASP A 164 -6.89 -16.69 -1.03
C ASP A 164 -5.38 -16.46 -0.93
N LEU A 165 -5.01 -15.36 -0.28
CA LEU A 165 -3.62 -15.02 0.02
C LEU A 165 -3.50 -14.76 1.52
N ARG A 166 -2.91 -15.72 2.22
CA ARG A 166 -2.75 -15.69 3.68
C ARG A 166 -1.31 -15.42 4.08
N ILE A 167 -1.13 -14.64 5.14
CA ILE A 167 0.20 -14.41 5.72
C ILE A 167 0.47 -15.48 6.79
N VAL A 168 1.67 -16.08 6.77
CA VAL A 168 2.10 -16.97 7.85
C VAL A 168 2.28 -16.10 9.11
N ALA A 169 1.67 -16.52 10.21
CA ALA A 169 1.59 -15.73 11.43
C ALA A 169 2.97 -15.24 11.89
N ASN A 170 3.12 -13.92 12.02
CA ASN A 170 4.34 -13.26 12.43
C ASN A 170 4.00 -12.13 13.43
N PRO A 171 4.61 -12.09 14.63
CA PRO A 171 4.32 -11.05 15.64
C PRO A 171 4.52 -9.60 15.18
N GLU A 172 5.34 -9.39 14.14
CA GLU A 172 5.68 -8.07 13.61
C GLU A 172 4.84 -7.69 12.39
N LEU A 173 3.97 -8.58 11.91
CA LEU A 173 3.09 -8.35 10.77
C LEU A 173 1.64 -8.54 11.19
N HIS A 174 0.81 -7.53 10.98
CA HIS A 174 -0.63 -7.68 11.10
C HIS A 174 -1.24 -7.84 9.71
N GLU A 175 -1.89 -8.98 9.50
CA GLU A 175 -2.66 -9.28 8.30
C GLU A 175 -3.96 -8.44 8.28
N GLY A 176 -4.18 -7.72 7.18
CA GLY A 176 -5.36 -6.91 6.93
C GLY A 176 -6.30 -7.52 5.88
N ALA A 177 -7.10 -6.67 5.25
CA ALA A 177 -8.12 -7.11 4.28
C ALA A 177 -7.49 -7.72 3.02
N LEU A 178 -8.21 -8.68 2.41
CA LEU A 178 -7.95 -9.18 1.07
C LEU A 178 -8.78 -8.35 0.07
N GLU A 179 -8.12 -7.65 -0.84
CA GLU A 179 -8.76 -7.01 -1.98
C GLU A 179 -8.71 -7.98 -3.17
N LEU A 180 -9.89 -8.35 -3.66
CA LEU A 180 -10.10 -9.20 -4.82
C LEU A 180 -10.70 -8.37 -5.97
N PRO A 181 -10.40 -8.69 -7.23
CA PRO A 181 -11.06 -8.05 -8.37
C PRO A 181 -12.54 -8.47 -8.45
N GLU A 182 -13.34 -7.76 -9.25
CA GLU A 182 -14.71 -8.19 -9.52
C GLU A 182 -14.69 -9.50 -10.33
N PRO A 183 -15.43 -10.54 -9.93
CA PRO A 183 -15.46 -11.80 -10.64
C PRO A 183 -16.39 -11.77 -11.85
N GLU A 184 -16.12 -12.64 -12.82
CA GLU A 184 -17.04 -12.96 -13.90
C GLU A 184 -17.91 -14.15 -13.51
N ILE A 185 -19.16 -14.21 -13.99
CA ILE A 185 -20.02 -15.38 -13.77
C ILE A 185 -19.88 -16.32 -14.95
N LEU A 186 -19.23 -17.47 -14.71
CA LEU A 186 -19.12 -18.55 -15.69
C LEU A 186 -20.30 -19.52 -15.52
N HIS A 187 -20.90 -19.91 -16.63
CA HIS A 187 -21.91 -20.97 -16.68
C HIS A 187 -21.25 -22.26 -17.15
N LEU A 188 -21.28 -23.28 -16.30
CA LEU A 188 -20.73 -24.61 -16.55
C LEU A 188 -21.81 -25.49 -17.18
N ASP A 189 -21.88 -25.49 -18.50
CA ASP A 189 -22.97 -26.13 -19.28
C ASP A 189 -23.21 -27.61 -18.92
N VAL A 190 -22.14 -28.35 -18.60
CA VAL A 190 -22.21 -29.80 -18.31
C VAL A 190 -22.99 -30.10 -17.03
N ILE A 191 -22.91 -29.21 -16.05
CA ILE A 191 -23.52 -29.38 -14.72
C ILE A 191 -24.59 -28.32 -14.41
N ASP A 192 -24.90 -27.46 -15.39
CA ASP A 192 -25.85 -26.34 -15.31
C ASP A 192 -25.65 -25.45 -14.07
N GLU A 193 -24.38 -25.16 -13.74
CA GLU A 193 -24.00 -24.39 -12.56
C GLU A 193 -23.46 -23.01 -12.96
N ARG A 194 -23.75 -21.97 -12.15
CA ARG A 194 -23.20 -20.61 -12.36
C ARG A 194 -22.27 -20.27 -11.21
N VAL A 195 -21.00 -20.06 -11.53
CA VAL A 195 -19.94 -19.87 -10.53
C VAL A 195 -19.19 -18.57 -10.79
N PRO A 196 -18.82 -17.82 -9.72
CA PRO A 196 -17.97 -16.66 -9.86
C PRO A 196 -16.51 -17.10 -10.06
N VAL A 197 -15.86 -16.58 -11.10
CA VAL A 197 -14.51 -16.97 -11.50
C VAL A 197 -13.67 -15.77 -11.91
N TYR A 198 -12.36 -16.00 -11.99
CA TYR A 198 -11.40 -15.09 -12.59
C TYR A 198 -10.71 -15.75 -13.79
N LEU A 199 -10.51 -14.97 -14.84
CA LEU A 199 -9.95 -15.39 -16.12
C LEU A 199 -8.70 -14.57 -16.45
N ASN A 200 -7.85 -15.10 -17.34
CA ASN A 200 -6.70 -14.41 -17.92
C ASN A 200 -5.70 -13.87 -16.88
N LYS A 201 -5.90 -12.63 -16.40
CA LYS A 201 -5.00 -11.96 -15.47
C LYS A 201 -5.74 -11.56 -14.22
N VAL A 202 -5.24 -12.03 -13.08
CA VAL A 202 -5.84 -11.80 -11.77
C VAL A 202 -4.81 -11.12 -10.89
N ARG A 203 -5.18 -10.00 -10.28
CA ARG A 203 -4.37 -9.33 -9.26
C ARG A 203 -5.14 -9.32 -7.95
N ILE A 204 -4.59 -9.96 -6.94
CA ILE A 204 -5.12 -9.93 -5.58
C ILE A 204 -4.13 -9.23 -4.64
N GLN A 205 -4.64 -8.61 -3.58
CA GLN A 205 -3.84 -7.75 -2.72
C GLN A 205 -4.19 -8.02 -1.27
N ARG A 206 -3.19 -8.36 -0.45
CA ARG A 206 -3.36 -8.48 0.99
C ARG A 206 -2.77 -7.27 1.68
N GLU A 207 -3.59 -6.53 2.44
CA GLU A 207 -3.07 -5.45 3.28
C GLU A 207 -2.19 -6.04 4.41
N ILE A 208 -1.06 -5.38 4.65
CA ILE A 208 -0.10 -5.72 5.72
C ILE A 208 0.24 -4.44 6.48
N THR A 209 0.17 -4.53 7.81
CA THR A 209 0.69 -3.51 8.71
C THR A 209 1.95 -4.01 9.41
N LEU A 210 3.04 -3.23 9.32
CA LEU A 210 4.28 -3.53 10.02
C LEU A 210 4.22 -3.02 11.47
N GLY A 211 4.66 -3.86 12.42
CA GLY A 211 4.72 -3.53 13.83
C GLY A 211 5.46 -2.20 14.10
N PRO A 212 4.91 -1.30 14.93
CA PRO A 212 5.50 0.04 15.14
C PRO A 212 6.78 0.03 15.98
N ARG A 213 7.11 -1.11 16.61
CA ARG A 213 8.28 -1.27 17.50
C ARG A 213 9.39 -2.10 16.86
N LEU A 214 9.24 -2.46 15.60
CA LEU A 214 10.21 -3.29 14.89
C LEU A 214 11.58 -2.61 14.85
N LYS A 215 12.62 -3.33 15.28
CA LYS A 215 14.02 -2.88 15.31
C LYS A 215 14.92 -3.84 14.54
N THR A 216 14.71 -3.91 13.23
CA THR A 216 15.53 -4.69 12.30
C THR A 216 15.80 -3.85 11.06
N THR A 217 16.79 -4.25 10.27
CA THR A 217 17.08 -3.69 8.94
C THR A 217 16.40 -4.43 7.81
N GLY A 218 15.76 -5.58 8.09
CA GLY A 218 15.01 -6.34 7.10
C GLY A 218 14.01 -7.30 7.73
N ILE A 219 12.97 -7.63 6.98
CA ILE A 219 11.91 -8.55 7.38
C ILE A 219 11.54 -9.47 6.21
N ARG A 220 11.30 -10.74 6.53
CA ARG A 220 10.76 -11.73 5.58
C ARG A 220 9.27 -11.87 5.80
N ILE A 221 8.50 -11.72 4.74
CA ILE A 221 7.07 -12.01 4.70
C ILE A 221 6.92 -13.40 4.11
N GLU A 222 6.43 -14.33 4.90
CA GLU A 222 6.04 -15.67 4.44
C GLU A 222 4.54 -15.69 4.20
N ALA A 223 4.12 -16.20 3.05
CA ALA A 223 2.73 -16.22 2.63
C ALA A 223 2.39 -17.53 1.93
N VAL A 224 1.09 -17.84 1.91
CA VAL A 224 0.55 -19.02 1.24
C VAL A 224 -0.56 -18.54 0.31
N LEU A 225 -0.43 -18.87 -0.97
CA LEU A 225 -1.51 -18.76 -1.95
C LEU A 225 -2.29 -20.07 -1.94
N SER A 226 -3.55 -20.03 -1.53
CA SER A 226 -4.47 -21.16 -1.62
C SER A 226 -5.41 -20.93 -2.80
N TYR A 227 -5.59 -21.93 -3.66
CA TYR A 227 -6.37 -21.76 -4.88
C TYR A 227 -6.92 -23.08 -5.40
N GLN A 228 -7.95 -22.99 -6.23
CA GLN A 228 -8.39 -24.07 -7.08
C GLN A 228 -8.59 -23.54 -8.50
N THR A 229 -8.11 -24.31 -9.46
CA THR A 229 -8.25 -24.02 -10.89
C THR A 229 -9.05 -25.11 -11.57
N CYS A 230 -9.72 -24.75 -12.64
CA CYS A 230 -10.40 -25.69 -13.52
C CYS A 230 -10.21 -25.22 -14.96
N ASP A 231 -10.06 -26.18 -15.88
CA ASP A 231 -10.19 -25.92 -17.30
C ASP A 231 -11.57 -26.40 -17.78
N ASP A 232 -11.79 -26.47 -19.10
CA ASP A 232 -13.08 -26.85 -19.66
C ASP A 232 -13.44 -28.35 -19.46
N GLU A 233 -12.47 -29.18 -19.05
CA GLU A 233 -12.64 -30.63 -18.94
C GLU A 233 -12.42 -31.14 -17.51
N ILE A 234 -11.49 -30.53 -16.77
CA ILE A 234 -10.98 -31.02 -15.49
C ILE A 234 -10.93 -29.88 -14.48
N CYS A 235 -11.58 -30.11 -13.33
CA CYS A 235 -11.35 -29.31 -12.15
C CYS A 235 -10.26 -29.96 -11.29
N PHE A 236 -9.15 -29.23 -11.11
CA PHE A 236 -8.04 -29.69 -10.29
C PHE A 236 -8.42 -29.66 -8.81
N LEU A 237 -7.73 -30.47 -8.01
CA LEU A 237 -7.87 -30.42 -6.56
C LEU A 237 -7.34 -29.08 -6.03
N PRO A 238 -7.88 -28.57 -4.91
CA PRO A 238 -7.32 -27.41 -4.23
C PRO A 238 -5.83 -27.59 -3.94
N ALA A 239 -5.07 -26.53 -4.15
CA ALA A 239 -3.62 -26.51 -3.98
C ALA A 239 -3.18 -25.31 -3.15
N GLU A 240 -2.03 -25.45 -2.50
CA GLU A 240 -1.37 -24.39 -1.77
C GLU A 240 0.03 -24.17 -2.34
N PHE A 241 0.42 -22.90 -2.47
CA PHE A 241 1.74 -22.50 -2.89
C PHE A 241 2.36 -21.55 -1.85
N PRO A 242 3.29 -22.03 -1.01
CA PRO A 242 4.02 -21.18 -0.09
C PRO A 242 5.10 -20.38 -0.82
N PHE A 243 5.25 -19.11 -0.47
CA PHE A 243 6.28 -18.24 -1.00
C PHE A 243 6.72 -17.20 0.05
N SER A 244 7.77 -16.45 -0.27
CA SER A 244 8.26 -15.42 0.63
C SER A 244 8.86 -14.22 -0.10
N VAL A 245 8.70 -13.04 0.47
CA VAL A 245 9.29 -11.78 -0.01
C VAL A 245 10.14 -11.18 1.12
N ASP A 246 11.39 -10.83 0.82
CA ASP A 246 12.29 -10.15 1.75
C ASP A 246 12.24 -8.64 1.48
N LEU A 247 12.07 -7.84 2.54
CA LEU A 247 11.97 -6.38 2.47
C LEU A 247 13.03 -5.70 3.34
N GLN A 248 13.52 -4.54 2.88
CA GLN A 248 14.39 -3.69 3.67
C GLN A 248 13.57 -2.86 4.65
N VAL A 249 14.01 -2.77 5.91
CA VAL A 249 13.37 -1.98 6.96
C VAL A 249 14.27 -0.79 7.29
N THR A 250 13.72 0.42 7.11
CA THR A 250 14.41 1.66 7.46
C THR A 250 13.87 2.22 8.79
N PRO A 251 14.72 2.82 9.64
CA PRO A 251 14.27 3.41 10.89
C PRO A 251 13.44 4.68 10.66
N LEU A 252 12.62 5.03 11.65
CA LEU A 252 11.93 6.31 11.70
C LEU A 252 12.91 7.44 12.07
N ASP A 253 12.75 8.59 11.45
CA ASP A 253 13.45 9.82 11.86
C ASP A 253 12.73 10.43 13.08
N HIS A 254 13.41 10.41 14.22
CA HIS A 254 12.92 11.00 15.47
C HIS A 254 13.59 12.34 15.82
N GLN A 255 14.45 12.88 14.93
CA GLN A 255 15.21 14.08 15.22
C GLN A 255 14.33 15.34 15.08
N ARG A 256 14.06 16.00 16.21
CA ARG A 256 13.32 17.27 16.25
C ARG A 256 14.16 18.44 15.75
N ALA A 257 13.52 19.50 15.26
CA ALA A 257 14.17 20.77 14.92
C ALA A 257 15.00 21.34 16.09
N PRO A 258 16.00 22.20 15.88
CA PRO A 258 16.73 22.90 16.96
C PRO A 258 15.79 23.62 17.93
N LYS A 259 16.14 23.73 19.22
CA LYS A 259 15.23 24.28 20.26
C LYS A 259 14.86 25.74 20.01
N GLU A 260 15.76 26.48 19.36
CA GLU A 260 15.71 27.92 19.14
C GLU A 260 14.62 28.32 18.15
N ILE A 261 14.22 27.38 17.28
CA ILE A 261 13.19 27.59 16.26
C ILE A 261 11.90 26.82 16.55
N ARG A 262 11.84 26.08 17.67
CA ARG A 262 10.60 25.44 18.12
C ARG A 262 9.70 26.50 18.73
N HIS A 263 8.49 26.62 18.19
CA HIS A 263 7.42 27.45 18.73
C HIS A 263 6.11 26.66 18.66
#